data_AF-A0AAV6CE43-F1
#
_entry.id   AF-A0AAV6CE43-F1
#
_cell.length_a   1.000
_cell.length_b   1.000
_cell.length_c   1.000
_cell.angle_alpha   90.00
_cell.angle_beta   90.00
_cell.angle_gamma   90.00
#
_symmetry.space_group_name_H-M   'P 1'
#
loop_
_entity.id
_entity.type
_entity.pdbx_description
1 polymer ?
#
loop_
_entity_poly.entity_id
_entity_poly.type
_entity_poly.pdbx_seq_one_letter_code
_entity_poly.pdbx_strand_id
1 'polypeptide(L)' 'MQAGKIIQAIAPIVGGKGGGKPDAARGGGKDVSKLNEALTKVSELV' A
#
# COMPACT_ATOMS: atom_id res chain seq x y z
N MET A 1 13.70 -3.39 4.28
CA MET A 1 12.23 -3.28 4.12
C MET A 1 11.78 -4.11 2.94
N GLN A 2 10.61 -4.77 3.03
CA GLN A 2 10.09 -5.60 1.94
C GLN A 2 8.90 -4.91 1.28
N ALA A 3 8.94 -4.71 -0.03
CA ALA A 3 7.87 -4.07 -0.80
C ALA A 3 6.51 -4.75 -0.57
N GLY A 4 6.51 -6.10 -0.51
CA GLY A 4 5.31 -6.88 -0.21
C GLY A 4 4.65 -6.53 1.12
N LYS A 5 5.44 -6.31 2.18
CA LYS A 5 4.91 -5.92 3.50
C LYS A 5 4.39 -4.48 3.50
N ILE A 6 5.06 -3.57 2.79
CA ILE A 6 4.61 -2.17 2.66
C ILE A 6 3.23 -2.15 1.99
N ILE A 7 3.06 -2.81 0.84
CA ILE A 7 1.78 -2.74 0.13
C ILE A 7 0.65 -3.46 0.89
N GLN A 8 0.96 -4.47 1.68
CA GLN A 8 -0.02 -5.14 2.55
C GLN A 8 -0.51 -4.24 3.70
N ALA A 9 0.32 -3.33 4.20
CA ALA A 9 -0.08 -2.34 5.20
C ALA A 9 -0.91 -1.19 4.58
N ILE A 10 -0.65 -0.86 3.31
CA ILE A 10 -1.20 0.34 2.66
C ILE A 10 -2.48 0.06 1.87
N ALA A 11 -2.55 -1.06 1.15
CA ALA A 11 -3.71 -1.40 0.33
C ALA A 11 -5.05 -1.44 1.11
N PRO A 12 -5.10 -1.85 2.40
CA PRO A 12 -6.33 -1.79 3.20
C PRO A 12 -6.86 -0.36 3.41
N ILE A 13 -6.00 0.66 3.40
CA ILE A 13 -6.38 2.08 3.59
C ILE A 13 -7.34 2.51 2.50
N VAL A 14 -7.08 2.11 1.25
CA VAL A 14 -7.95 2.36 0.08
C VAL A 14 -9.03 1.28 -0.11
N GLY A 15 -9.35 0.50 0.92
CA GLY A 15 -10.35 -0.58 0.85
C GLY A 15 -9.94 -1.72 -0.09
N GLY A 16 -8.65 -2.00 -0.15
CA GLY A 16 -8.01 -2.86 -1.12
C GLY A 16 -7.16 -3.98 -0.53
N LYS A 17 -6.48 -4.72 -1.41
CA LYS A 17 -5.44 -5.69 -1.05
C LYS A 17 -4.27 -5.56 -2.01
N GLY A 18 -3.10 -5.95 -1.53
CA GLY A 18 -1.87 -5.95 -2.32
C GLY A 18 -0.92 -7.05 -1.88
N GLY A 19 0.05 -7.34 -2.74
CA GLY A 19 1.08 -8.33 -2.49
C GLY A 19 2.21 -8.22 -3.53
N GLY A 20 3.26 -8.99 -3.30
CA GLY A 20 4.40 -9.04 -4.21
C GLY A 20 5.63 -9.64 -3.57
N LYS A 21 6.73 -9.57 -4.31
CA LYS A 21 8.05 -10.00 -3.88
C LYS A 21 8.67 -9.00 -2.90
N PRO A 22 9.70 -9.39 -2.15
CA PRO A 22 10.46 -8.48 -1.29
C PRO A 22 10.93 -7.21 -2.01
N ASP A 23 11.26 -7.33 -3.30
CA ASP A 23 11.84 -6.26 -4.12
C ASP A 23 10.79 -5.43 -4.87
N ALA A 24 9.60 -6.01 -5.13
CA ALA A 24 8.55 -5.36 -5.91
C ALA A 24 7.16 -5.84 -5.48
N ALA A 25 6.24 -4.90 -5.27
CA ALA A 25 4.86 -5.21 -4.89
C ALA A 25 3.84 -4.28 -5.53
N ARG A 26 2.61 -4.77 -5.67
CA ARG A 26 1.47 -4.03 -6.24
C ARG A 26 0.22 -4.29 -5.42
N GLY A 27 -0.66 -3.32 -5.37
CA GLY A 27 -1.95 -3.41 -4.69
C GLY A 27 -2.95 -2.46 -5.31
N GLY A 28 -4.23 -2.70 -5.05
CA GLY A 28 -5.31 -1.88 -5.54
C GLY A 28 -6.46 -1.87 -4.55
N GLY A 29 -7.25 -0.80 -4.57
CA GLY A 29 -8.40 -0.59 -3.71
C GLY A 29 -9.53 0.14 -4.43
N LYS A 30 -10.68 0.19 -3.76
CA LYS A 30 -11.92 0.74 -4.30
C LYS A 30 -12.17 2.19 -3.86
N ASP A 31 -11.52 2.62 -2.79
CA ASP A 31 -11.74 3.94 -2.19
C ASP A 31 -10.65 4.92 -2.61
N VAL A 32 -10.89 5.60 -3.75
CA VAL A 32 -9.98 6.58 -4.33
C VAL A 32 -9.80 7.80 -3.42
N SER A 33 -10.81 8.12 -2.60
CA SER A 33 -10.77 9.26 -1.68
C SER A 33 -9.66 9.15 -0.64
N LYS A 34 -9.27 7.92 -0.29
CA LYS A 34 -8.21 7.61 0.69
C LYS A 34 -6.82 7.44 0.06
N LEU A 35 -6.69 7.71 -1.25
CA LEU A 35 -5.42 7.56 -1.94
C LEU A 35 -4.33 8.48 -1.35
N ASN A 36 -4.70 9.72 -1.01
CA ASN A 36 -3.76 10.67 -0.39
C ASN A 36 -3.27 10.17 0.98
N GLU A 37 -4.16 9.61 1.80
CA GLU A 37 -3.80 9.03 3.11
C GLU A 37 -2.83 7.85 2.94
N ALA A 38 -3.12 6.97 1.98
CA ALA A 38 -2.25 5.85 1.64
C ALA A 38 -0.85 6.28 1.18
N LEU A 39 -0.76 7.34 0.36
CA LEU A 39 0.52 7.90 -0.12
C LEU A 39 1.31 8.58 0.99
N THR A 40 0.67 9.25 1.94
CA THR A 40 1.35 9.80 3.12
C THR A 40 1.90 8.67 3.98
N LYS A 41 1.12 7.60 4.19
CA LYS A 41 1.54 6.46 5.02
C LYS A 41 2.71 5.69 4.41
N VAL A 42 2.67 5.51 3.07
CA VAL A 42 3.83 5.66 2.16
C VAL A 42 5.16 6.03 2.78
N SER A 43 5.33 7.35 2.81
CA SER A 43 6.53 8.08 3.17
C SER A 43 6.89 8.00 4.65
N GLU A 44 5.96 7.59 5.54
CA GLU A 44 6.29 7.35 6.95
C GLU A 44 6.92 5.97 7.19
N LEU A 45 6.64 5.00 6.31
CA LEU A 45 7.08 3.61 6.46
C LEU A 45 8.44 3.32 5.84
N VAL A 46 8.97 4.23 5.01
CA VAL A 46 10.24 4.12 4.26
C VAL A 46 11.20 5.20 4.72
#